data_AF-A0A7S4CEX8-F1
#
_entry.id   AF-A0A7S4CEX8-F1
#
_cell.length_a   1.000
_cell.length_b   1.000
_cell.length_c   1.000
_cell.angle_alpha   90.00
_cell.angle_beta   90.00
_cell.angle_gamma   90.00
#
_symmetry.space_group_name_H-M   'P 1'
#
loop_
_entity.id
_entity.type
_entity.pdbx_description
1 polymer ?
#
loop_
_entity_poly.entity_id
_entity_poly.type
_entity_poly.pdbx_seq_one_letter_code
_entity_poly.pdbx_strand_id
1 'polypeptide(L)'
;GTVWIRVWYRLLGASIGKRAYISGAIITEPDLVRIGDDVTLEDGCTVQAHLFQDRIRACGPVRIGDRCSLGSNSVILLGGEMGDRATLNALSLLMREESLPPKTHWV
;
A
#
# COMPACT_ATOMS: atom_id res chain seq x y z
N GLY A 1 -18.09 -3.38 -0.06
CA GLY A 1 -17.27 -2.97 1.10
C GLY A 1 -16.59 -4.19 1.68
N THR A 2 -15.27 -4.16 1.83
CA THR A 2 -14.41 -5.35 2.05
C THR A 2 -14.07 -5.51 3.54
N VAL A 3 -15.09 -5.72 4.38
CA VAL A 3 -14.94 -5.70 5.85
C VAL A 3 -14.02 -6.82 6.34
N TRP A 4 -14.25 -8.05 5.89
CA TRP A 4 -13.56 -9.24 6.41
C TRP A 4 -12.06 -9.26 6.09
N ILE A 5 -11.67 -8.90 4.87
CA ILE A 5 -10.26 -8.86 4.48
C ILE A 5 -9.47 -7.81 5.28
N ARG A 6 -10.10 -6.67 5.65
CA ARG A 6 -9.46 -5.69 6.54
C ARG A 6 -9.20 -6.28 7.92
N VAL A 7 -10.18 -6.98 8.48
CA VAL A 7 -10.02 -7.64 9.79
C VAL A 7 -8.92 -8.70 9.71
N TRP A 8 -8.91 -9.50 8.64
CA TRP A 8 -7.88 -10.50 8.40
C TRP A 8 -6.47 -9.89 8.40
N TYR A 9 -6.22 -8.85 7.60
CA TYR A 9 -4.91 -8.20 7.57
C TYR A 9 -4.54 -7.52 8.88
N ARG A 10 -5.52 -6.95 9.61
CA ARG A 10 -5.27 -6.41 10.96
C ARG A 10 -4.85 -7.50 11.94
N LEU A 11 -5.45 -8.69 11.88
CA LEU A 11 -5.03 -9.84 12.70
C LEU A 11 -3.61 -10.31 12.34
N LEU A 12 -3.20 -10.16 11.08
CA LEU A 12 -1.83 -10.43 10.63
C LEU A 12 -0.82 -9.32 10.96
N GLY A 13 -1.25 -8.21 11.58
CA GLY A 13 -0.38 -7.14 12.06
C GLY A 13 -0.51 -5.80 11.31
N ALA A 14 -1.27 -5.73 10.22
CA ALA A 14 -1.44 -4.48 9.48
C ALA A 14 -2.24 -3.44 10.26
N SER A 15 -1.82 -2.18 10.18
CA SER A 15 -2.61 -1.05 10.66
C SER A 15 -3.46 -0.51 9.53
N ILE A 16 -4.73 -0.91 9.44
CA ILE A 16 -5.64 -0.47 8.37
C ILE A 16 -6.72 0.43 8.96
N GLY A 17 -6.95 1.61 8.37
CA GLY A 17 -7.98 2.56 8.76
C GLY A 17 -9.42 2.11 8.49
N LYS A 18 -10.37 2.99 8.76
CA LYS A 18 -11.80 2.82 8.53
C LYS A 18 -12.11 2.97 7.05
N ARG A 19 -13.16 2.28 6.60
CA ARG A 19 -13.71 2.39 5.23
C ARG A 19 -12.73 2.08 4.08
N ALA A 20 -11.53 1.57 4.35
CA ALA A 20 -10.60 1.14 3.31
C ALA A 20 -11.22 0.05 2.40
N TYR A 21 -11.22 0.25 1.10
CA TYR A 21 -11.65 -0.75 0.13
C TYR A 21 -10.43 -1.54 -0.35
N ILE A 22 -10.50 -2.87 -0.28
CA ILE A 22 -9.40 -3.77 -0.64
C ILE A 22 -9.97 -4.86 -1.53
N SER A 23 -9.78 -4.73 -2.84
CA SER A 23 -10.21 -5.70 -3.83
C SER A 23 -8.97 -6.35 -4.42
N GLY A 24 -8.73 -7.64 -4.17
CA GLY A 24 -7.65 -8.39 -4.82
C GLY A 24 -6.22 -7.89 -4.57
N ALA A 25 -6.01 -6.98 -3.61
CA ALA A 25 -4.68 -6.47 -3.28
C ALA A 25 -3.82 -7.54 -2.60
N ILE A 26 -2.53 -7.58 -2.95
CA ILE A 26 -1.54 -8.48 -2.37
C ILE A 26 -0.70 -7.68 -1.37
N ILE A 27 -0.80 -8.02 -0.08
CA ILE A 27 0.03 -7.45 0.99
C ILE A 27 0.97 -8.54 1.50
N THR A 28 2.28 -8.36 1.33
CA THR A 28 3.28 -9.42 1.58
C THR A 28 3.74 -9.49 3.04
N GLU A 29 3.99 -8.36 3.69
CA GLU A 29 4.36 -8.26 5.11
C GLU A 29 3.36 -7.35 5.84
N PRO A 30 2.19 -7.88 6.25
CA PRO A 30 1.12 -7.08 6.82
C PRO A 30 1.55 -6.27 8.05
N ASP A 31 2.39 -6.84 8.92
CA ASP A 31 2.93 -6.21 10.13
C ASP A 31 3.77 -4.95 9.88
N LEU A 32 4.24 -4.75 8.65
CA LEU A 32 5.01 -3.57 8.23
C LEU A 32 4.16 -2.52 7.50
N VAL A 33 2.88 -2.78 7.28
CA VAL A 33 2.01 -1.95 6.44
C VAL A 33 1.08 -1.10 7.28
N ARG A 34 1.05 0.20 6.98
CA ARG A 34 0.09 1.17 7.54
C ARG A 34 -0.74 1.78 6.41
N ILE A 35 -2.06 1.65 6.51
CA ILE A 35 -3.06 2.16 5.57
C ILE A 35 -4.02 3.07 6.33
N GLY A 36 -4.21 4.29 5.84
CA GLY A 36 -5.11 5.29 6.41
C GLY A 36 -6.61 4.98 6.25
N ASP A 37 -7.42 5.97 6.60
CA ASP A 37 -8.87 5.95 6.41
C ASP A 37 -9.24 6.21 4.94
N ASP A 38 -10.36 5.63 4.49
CA ASP A 38 -10.93 5.87 3.15
C ASP A 38 -9.99 5.55 1.96
N VAL A 39 -9.04 4.64 2.14
CA VAL A 39 -8.11 4.21 1.08
C VAL A 39 -8.76 3.20 0.12
N THR A 40 -8.46 3.30 -1.17
CA THR A 40 -8.86 2.32 -2.19
C THR A 40 -7.64 1.56 -2.70
N LEU A 41 -7.65 0.25 -2.52
CA LEU A 41 -6.70 -0.69 -3.12
C LEU A 41 -7.44 -1.49 -4.19
N GLU A 42 -7.11 -1.24 -5.46
CA GLU A 42 -7.70 -1.93 -6.60
C GLU A 42 -7.08 -3.32 -6.86
N ASP A 43 -7.70 -4.06 -7.78
CA ASP A 43 -7.37 -5.44 -8.09
C ASP A 43 -5.91 -5.61 -8.56
N GLY A 44 -5.23 -6.62 -8.02
CA GLY A 44 -3.85 -6.95 -8.37
C GLY A 44 -2.80 -5.93 -7.89
N CYS A 45 -3.18 -4.84 -7.21
CA CYS A 45 -2.17 -3.95 -6.64
C CYS A 45 -1.37 -4.67 -5.56
N THR A 46 -0.07 -4.38 -5.49
CA THR A 46 0.87 -5.06 -4.59
C THR A 46 1.52 -4.08 -3.64
N VAL A 47 1.43 -4.37 -2.35
CA VAL A 47 2.14 -3.67 -1.29
C VAL A 47 3.27 -4.56 -0.80
N GLN A 48 4.48 -4.32 -1.33
CA GLN A 48 5.66 -5.13 -1.08
C GLN A 48 6.59 -4.44 -0.09
N ALA A 49 6.52 -4.84 1.18
CA ALA A 49 7.33 -4.28 2.27
C ALA A 49 8.69 -4.99 2.46
N HIS A 50 9.17 -5.64 1.40
CA HIS A 50 10.50 -6.24 1.33
C HIS A 50 11.19 -5.98 -0.01
N LEU A 51 12.51 -6.08 -0.01
CA LEU A 51 13.33 -6.14 -1.21
C LEU A 51 14.37 -7.25 -1.03
N PHE A 52 14.64 -7.98 -2.11
CA PHE A 52 15.77 -8.89 -2.16
C PHE A 52 16.82 -8.31 -3.12
N GLN A 53 17.93 -7.82 -2.56
CA GLN A 53 19.04 -7.24 -3.31
C GLN A 53 20.35 -7.74 -2.71
N ASP A 54 21.32 -8.08 -3.57
CA ASP A 54 22.67 -8.50 -3.15
C ASP A 54 22.69 -9.65 -2.11
N ARG A 55 21.74 -10.58 -2.23
CA ARG A 55 21.51 -11.72 -1.32
C ARG A 55 21.00 -11.34 0.08
N ILE A 56 20.62 -10.09 0.29
CA ILE A 56 20.04 -9.58 1.52
C ILE A 56 18.54 -9.37 1.32
N ARG A 57 17.74 -9.91 2.25
CA ARG A 57 16.32 -9.56 2.38
C ARG A 57 16.22 -8.36 3.32
N ALA A 58 15.93 -7.20 2.76
CA ALA A 58 15.59 -6.01 3.52
C ALA A 58 14.07 -5.93 3.68
N CYS A 59 13.61 -5.59 4.88
CA CYS A 59 12.20 -5.34 5.18
C CYS A 59 12.06 -4.00 5.90
N GLY A 60 10.93 -3.35 5.72
CA GLY A 60 10.76 -1.98 6.14
C GLY A 60 9.33 -1.50 5.93
N PRO A 61 8.94 -0.39 6.59
CA PRO A 61 7.57 0.04 6.61
C PRO A 61 7.09 0.51 5.24
N VAL A 62 5.81 0.31 4.95
CA VAL A 62 5.10 0.99 3.86
C VAL A 62 3.95 1.78 4.47
N ARG A 63 3.77 3.02 4.04
CA ARG A 63 2.75 3.93 4.59
C ARG A 63 1.88 4.52 3.50
N ILE A 64 0.58 4.31 3.62
CA ILE A 64 -0.43 4.89 2.74
C ILE A 64 -1.30 5.80 3.59
N GLY A 65 -1.28 7.10 3.29
CA GLY A 65 -2.08 8.13 3.97
C GLY A 65 -3.59 7.99 3.74
N ASP A 66 -4.33 8.95 4.25
CA ASP A 66 -5.79 8.96 4.17
C ASP A 66 -6.27 9.27 2.76
N ARG A 67 -7.35 8.61 2.33
CA ARG A 67 -8.04 8.86 1.05
C ARG A 67 -7.15 8.66 -0.18
N CYS A 68 -6.11 7.84 -0.06
CA CYS A 68 -5.26 7.46 -1.18
C CYS A 68 -5.94 6.43 -2.08
N SER A 69 -5.51 6.37 -3.34
CA SER A 69 -5.96 5.35 -4.29
C SER A 69 -4.77 4.69 -4.96
N LEU A 70 -4.73 3.36 -4.92
CA LEU A 70 -3.80 2.53 -5.69
C LEU A 70 -4.58 1.88 -6.83
N GLY A 71 -4.19 2.21 -8.06
CA GLY A 71 -4.78 1.66 -9.27
C GLY A 71 -4.44 0.18 -9.47
N SER A 72 -5.23 -0.47 -10.32
CA SER A 72 -5.09 -1.89 -10.60
C SER A 72 -3.68 -2.27 -11.06
N ASN A 73 -3.12 -3.36 -10.52
CA ASN A 73 -1.76 -3.84 -10.81
C ASN A 73 -0.63 -2.83 -10.51
N SER A 74 -0.90 -1.76 -9.76
CA SER A 74 0.16 -0.87 -9.26
C SER A 74 0.99 -1.56 -8.18
N VAL A 75 2.23 -1.11 -7.99
CA VAL A 75 3.14 -1.70 -7.00
C VAL A 75 3.73 -0.60 -6.13
N ILE A 76 3.71 -0.81 -4.81
CA ILE A 76 4.46 -0.02 -3.85
C ILE A 76 5.60 -0.86 -3.28
N LEU A 77 6.83 -0.37 -3.41
CA LEU A 77 8.01 -1.03 -2.88
C LEU A 77 8.33 -0.61 -1.43
N LEU A 78 9.27 -1.35 -0.85
CA LEU A 78 9.86 -1.13 0.47
C LEU A 78 10.13 0.35 0.75
N GLY A 79 9.67 0.86 1.90
CA GLY A 79 9.92 2.24 2.31
C GLY A 79 9.07 3.28 1.58
N GLY A 80 8.17 2.85 0.70
CA GLY A 80 7.26 3.73 -0.02
C GLY A 80 6.27 4.43 0.89
N GLU A 81 6.08 5.74 0.65
CA GLU A 81 5.11 6.56 1.37
C GLU A 81 4.16 7.30 0.41
N MET A 82 2.86 7.23 0.66
CA MET A 82 1.87 8.06 -0.02
C MET A 82 1.29 9.08 0.94
N GLY A 83 1.48 10.36 0.65
CA GLY A 83 0.79 11.45 1.35
C GLY A 83 -0.71 11.42 1.11
N ASP A 84 -1.48 12.02 2.01
CA ASP A 84 -2.94 12.01 1.96
C ASP A 84 -3.49 12.44 0.59
N ARG A 85 -4.51 11.72 0.10
CA ARG A 85 -5.16 11.96 -1.19
C ARG A 85 -4.23 11.82 -2.40
N ALA A 86 -3.08 11.17 -2.27
CA ALA A 86 -2.25 10.81 -3.41
C ALA A 86 -2.90 9.65 -4.19
N THR A 87 -2.70 9.64 -5.51
CA THR A 87 -3.15 8.57 -6.40
C THR A 87 -1.96 8.02 -7.16
N LEU A 88 -1.80 6.71 -7.09
CA LEU A 88 -0.89 5.93 -7.92
C LEU A 88 -1.75 5.22 -8.97
N ASN A 89 -1.55 5.49 -10.26
CA ASN A 89 -2.40 4.94 -11.31
C ASN A 89 -2.13 3.44 -11.56
N ALA A 90 -3.01 2.84 -12.35
CA ALA A 90 -2.86 1.45 -12.75
C ALA A 90 -1.53 1.22 -13.45
N LEU A 91 -0.88 0.08 -13.15
CA LEU A 91 0.43 -0.32 -13.68
C LEU A 91 1.61 0.59 -13.27
N SER A 92 1.39 1.62 -12.44
CA SER A 92 2.46 2.48 -11.93
C SER A 92 3.24 1.82 -10.80
N LEU A 93 4.50 2.23 -10.64
CA LEU A 93 5.43 1.74 -9.63
C LEU A 93 5.87 2.89 -8.73
N LEU A 94 5.61 2.77 -7.43
CA LEU A 94 6.20 3.64 -6.41
C LEU A 94 7.52 3.02 -5.94
N MET A 95 8.61 3.74 -6.16
CA MET A 95 9.95 3.22 -5.98
C MET A 95 10.34 3.06 -4.50
N ARG A 96 11.40 2.30 -4.25
CA ARG A 96 11.95 2.11 -2.91
C ARG A 96 12.30 3.46 -2.30
N GLU A 97 11.88 3.67 -1.05
CA GLU A 97 12.16 4.90 -0.28
C GLU A 97 11.66 6.19 -0.95
N GLU A 98 10.70 6.08 -1.87
CA GLU A 98 10.04 7.22 -2.50
C GLU A 98 8.83 7.69 -1.67
N SER A 99 8.59 9.00 -1.67
CA SER A 99 7.44 9.61 -1.00
C SER A 99 6.64 10.44 -1.99
N LEU A 100 5.37 10.09 -2.21
CA LEU A 100 4.45 10.89 -3.02
C LEU A 100 3.88 12.02 -2.16
N PRO A 101 3.97 13.29 -2.60
CA PRO A 101 3.37 14.39 -1.88
C PRO A 101 1.83 14.25 -1.80
N PRO A 102 1.18 14.80 -0.76
CA PRO A 102 -0.28 14.80 -0.67
C PRO A 102 -0.95 15.44 -1.91
N LYS A 103 -2.14 14.96 -2.27
CA LYS A 103 -2.98 15.50 -3.37
C LYS A 103 -2.29 15.50 -4.75
N THR A 104 -1.46 14.51 -5.02
CA THR A 104 -0.78 14.35 -6.32
C THR A 104 -1.29 13.12 -7.07
N HIS A 105 -1.11 13.11 -8.39
CA HIS A 105 -1.47 12.01 -9.27
C HIS A 105 -0.25 11.57 -10.06
N TRP A 106 0.07 10.28 -10.02
CA TRP A 106 1.27 9.71 -10.63
C TRP A 106 0.89 8.60 -11.61
N VAL A 107 1.53 8.59 -12.78
CA VAL A 107 1.33 7.63 -13.89
C VAL A 107 2.63 6.90 -14.13
#